data_AF-A0A442E5R0-F1
#
_entry.id   AF-A0A442E5R0-F1
#
_cell.length_a   1.000
_cell.length_b   1.000
_cell.length_c   1.000
_cell.angle_alpha   90.00
_cell.angle_beta   90.00
_cell.angle_gamma   90.00
#
_symmetry.space_group_name_H-M   'P 1'
#
loop_
_entity.id
_entity.type
_entity.pdbx_description
1 polymer ?
#
loop_
_entity_poly.entity_id
_entity_poly.type
_entity_poly.pdbx_seq_one_letter_code
_entity_poly.pdbx_strand_id
1 'polypeptide(L)'
;MTEVTGTPPENLEDRRKRLYDFKEKVTTKLSDIVRFIGLGLIAVFYTIKNGTAYKTFDHTQTYLLYFVGVTGVVSILLDYIQYVANFASVDAALKKDNLKYEKESCSYRTAELAFKWKRHVTTIGALALIALVLFT
;
A
#
# COMPACT_ATOMS: atom_id res chain seq x y z
N MET A 1 19.53 -51.81 -3.02
CA MET A 1 19.98 -50.42 -2.75
C MET A 1 19.01 -49.51 -3.46
N THR A 2 18.12 -48.87 -2.72
CA THR A 2 17.06 -47.99 -3.22
C THR A 2 17.63 -46.62 -3.57
N GLU A 3 17.34 -46.15 -4.78
CA GLU A 3 17.71 -44.84 -5.30
C GLU A 3 17.20 -43.71 -4.40
N VAL A 4 18.10 -42.85 -3.94
CA VAL A 4 17.77 -41.57 -3.34
C VAL A 4 17.39 -40.63 -4.47
N THR A 5 16.09 -40.44 -4.70
CA THR A 5 15.53 -39.37 -5.52
C THR A 5 15.73 -38.02 -4.82
N GLY A 6 16.99 -37.56 -4.80
CA GLY A 6 17.34 -36.23 -4.36
C GLY A 6 16.84 -35.22 -5.39
N THR A 7 15.85 -34.42 -5.02
CA THR A 7 15.49 -33.21 -5.75
C THR A 7 16.79 -32.43 -6.01
N PRO A 8 17.10 -32.03 -7.27
CA PRO A 8 18.34 -31.30 -7.54
C PRO A 8 18.38 -30.06 -6.64
N PRO A 9 19.55 -29.69 -6.08
CA PRO A 9 19.67 -28.55 -5.19
C PRO A 9 19.21 -27.31 -5.97
N GLU A 10 17.99 -26.86 -5.68
CA GLU A 10 17.43 -25.64 -6.25
C GLU A 10 18.41 -24.52 -5.93
N ASN A 11 19.01 -23.92 -6.97
CA ASN A 11 20.01 -22.89 -6.82
C ASN A 11 19.42 -21.78 -5.92
N LEU A 12 20.06 -21.55 -4.76
CA LEU A 12 19.59 -20.59 -3.76
C LEU A 12 19.40 -19.19 -4.39
N GLU A 13 20.14 -18.88 -5.44
CA GLU A 13 20.02 -17.64 -6.21
C GLU A 13 18.71 -17.57 -7.02
N ASP A 14 18.28 -18.65 -7.66
CA ASP A 14 17.04 -18.70 -8.44
C ASP A 14 15.80 -18.63 -7.54
N ARG A 15 15.85 -19.32 -6.40
CA ARG A 15 14.78 -19.26 -5.39
C ARG A 15 14.67 -17.84 -4.81
N ARG A 16 15.80 -17.17 -4.63
CA ARG A 16 15.87 -15.78 -4.14
C ARG A 16 15.35 -14.80 -5.17
N LYS A 17 15.74 -14.94 -6.44
CA LYS A 17 15.28 -14.12 -7.56
C LYS A 17 13.76 -14.23 -7.74
N ARG A 18 13.21 -15.45 -7.67
CA ARG A 18 11.75 -15.69 -7.68
C ARG A 18 11.02 -15.03 -6.52
N LEU A 19 11.57 -15.09 -5.31
CA LEU A 19 10.98 -14.42 -4.15
C LEU A 19 11.02 -12.89 -4.28
N TYR A 20 12.07 -12.33 -4.89
CA TYR A 20 12.17 -10.90 -5.17
C TYR A 20 11.15 -10.46 -6.23
N ASP A 21 11.12 -11.12 -7.38
CA ASP A 21 10.16 -10.82 -8.45
C ASP A 21 8.72 -10.94 -7.96
N PHE A 22 8.43 -11.95 -7.13
CA PHE A 22 7.12 -12.11 -6.53
C PHE A 22 6.79 -10.99 -5.55
N LYS A 23 7.74 -10.62 -4.66
CA LYS A 23 7.53 -9.55 -3.69
C LYS A 23 7.35 -8.20 -4.39
N GLU A 24 8.16 -7.90 -5.39
CA GLU A 24 8.06 -6.68 -6.19
C GLU A 24 6.70 -6.62 -6.92
N LYS A 25 6.33 -7.69 -7.62
CA LYS A 25 5.08 -7.76 -8.38
C LYS A 25 3.83 -7.63 -7.48
N VAL A 26 3.84 -8.23 -6.30
CA VAL A 26 2.74 -8.11 -5.32
C VAL A 26 2.71 -6.72 -4.69
N THR A 27 3.86 -6.16 -4.35
CA THR A 27 3.99 -4.82 -3.75
C THR A 27 3.52 -3.74 -4.73
N THR A 28 3.93 -3.82 -5.99
CA THR A 28 3.53 -2.90 -7.06
C THR A 28 2.02 -2.98 -7.32
N LYS A 29 1.48 -4.19 -7.48
CA LYS A 29 0.03 -4.37 -7.66
C LYS A 29 -0.78 -3.84 -6.48
N LEU A 30 -0.32 -4.06 -5.25
CA LEU A 30 -1.01 -3.52 -4.08
C LEU A 30 -0.91 -1.99 -4.02
N SER A 31 0.23 -1.41 -4.44
CA SER A 31 0.38 0.03 -4.64
C SER A 31 -0.64 0.60 -5.60
N ASP A 32 -0.79 -0.02 -6.77
CA ASP A 32 -1.74 0.45 -7.79
C ASP A 32 -3.18 0.39 -7.28
N ILE A 33 -3.55 -0.70 -6.61
CA ILE A 33 -4.89 -0.85 -6.00
C ILE A 33 -5.14 0.24 -4.96
N VAL A 34 -4.19 0.46 -4.04
CA VAL A 34 -4.37 1.46 -2.99
C VAL A 34 -4.42 2.87 -3.57
N ARG A 35 -3.58 3.18 -4.56
CA ARG A 35 -3.62 4.47 -5.25
C ARG A 35 -4.96 4.67 -5.95
N PHE A 36 -5.47 3.65 -6.62
CA PHE A 36 -6.78 3.69 -7.26
C PHE A 36 -7.91 3.95 -6.24
N ILE A 37 -7.90 3.24 -5.11
CA ILE A 37 -8.89 3.45 -4.03
C ILE A 37 -8.73 4.86 -3.45
N GLY A 38 -7.52 5.30 -3.13
CA GLY A 38 -7.25 6.63 -2.58
C GLY A 38 -7.75 7.76 -3.49
N LEU A 39 -7.49 7.66 -4.80
CA LEU A 39 -8.02 8.60 -5.79
C LEU A 39 -9.55 8.53 -5.87
N GLY A 40 -10.13 7.33 -5.81
CA GLY A 40 -11.58 7.13 -5.76
C GLY A 40 -12.23 7.80 -4.54
N LEU A 41 -11.64 7.66 -3.34
CA LEU A 41 -12.12 8.30 -2.12
C LEU A 41 -12.10 9.84 -2.25
N ILE A 42 -11.05 10.40 -2.83
CA ILE A 42 -10.95 11.86 -3.08
C ILE A 42 -11.97 12.31 -4.12
N ALA A 43 -12.15 11.55 -5.20
CA ALA A 43 -13.12 11.86 -6.24
C ALA A 43 -14.55 11.87 -5.68
N VAL A 44 -14.91 10.86 -4.88
CA VAL A 44 -16.21 10.78 -4.20
C VAL A 44 -16.37 11.93 -3.20
N PHE A 45 -15.34 12.25 -2.43
CA PHE A 45 -15.35 13.40 -1.52
C PHE A 45 -15.72 14.70 -2.25
N TYR A 46 -15.01 15.03 -3.33
CA TYR A 46 -15.28 16.26 -4.09
C TYR A 46 -16.64 16.23 -4.79
N THR A 47 -17.05 15.06 -5.30
CA THR A 47 -18.35 14.89 -5.95
C THR A 47 -19.49 15.17 -4.98
N ILE A 48 -19.45 14.59 -3.78
CA ILE A 48 -20.47 14.80 -2.75
C ILE A 48 -20.41 16.25 -2.24
N LYS A 49 -19.21 16.75 -1.91
CA LYS A 49 -19.00 18.09 -1.34
C LYS A 49 -19.51 19.21 -2.24
N ASN A 50 -19.40 19.05 -3.56
CA ASN A 50 -19.88 20.02 -4.55
C ASN A 50 -21.33 19.77 -4.98
N GLY A 51 -21.93 18.65 -4.55
CA GLY A 51 -23.31 18.28 -4.86
C GLY A 51 -24.34 18.98 -3.97
N THR A 52 -25.60 18.96 -4.40
CA THR A 52 -26.72 19.50 -3.62
C THR A 52 -27.00 18.70 -2.35
N ALA A 53 -26.73 17.39 -2.35
CA ALA A 53 -26.90 16.50 -1.20
C ALA A 53 -26.07 16.92 0.02
N TYR A 54 -24.91 17.54 -0.18
CA TYR A 54 -24.09 18.01 0.93
C TYR A 54 -24.79 19.09 1.77
N LYS A 55 -25.71 19.86 1.19
CA LYS A 55 -26.43 20.92 1.92
C LYS A 55 -27.39 20.37 2.99
N THR A 56 -27.78 19.11 2.87
CA THR A 56 -28.70 18.44 3.81
C THR A 56 -27.96 17.57 4.82
N PHE A 57 -26.63 17.55 4.80
CA PHE A 57 -25.85 16.71 5.70
C PHE A 57 -25.90 17.23 7.13
N ASP A 58 -26.08 16.32 8.09
CA ASP A 58 -25.88 16.62 9.48
C ASP A 58 -24.39 16.74 9.83
N HIS A 59 -24.08 17.06 11.10
CA HIS A 59 -22.70 17.14 11.56
C HIS A 59 -21.94 15.82 11.41
N THR A 60 -22.59 14.69 11.69
CA THR A 60 -21.98 13.34 11.66
C THR A 60 -21.59 12.94 10.23
N GLN A 61 -22.51 13.11 9.28
CA GLN A 61 -22.31 12.87 7.85
C GLN A 61 -21.24 13.81 7.28
N THR A 62 -21.22 15.07 7.74
CA THR A 62 -20.15 16.00 7.36
C THR A 62 -18.78 15.53 7.85
N TYR A 63 -18.65 15.12 9.12
CA TYR A 63 -17.38 14.61 9.64
C TYR A 63 -16.94 13.33 8.94
N LEU A 64 -17.88 12.40 8.67
CA LEU A 64 -17.62 11.18 7.90
C LEU A 64 -17.11 11.49 6.50
N LEU A 65 -17.73 12.44 5.79
CA LEU A 65 -17.30 12.85 4.46
C LEU A 65 -15.88 13.44 4.48
N TYR A 66 -15.56 14.34 5.40
CA TYR A 66 -14.20 14.86 5.54
C TYR A 66 -13.20 13.78 5.90
N PHE A 67 -13.58 12.81 6.74
CA PHE A 67 -12.74 11.69 7.09
C PHE A 67 -12.43 10.80 5.87
N VAL A 68 -13.41 10.56 4.99
CA VAL A 68 -13.21 9.88 3.69
C VAL A 68 -12.19 10.62 2.83
N GLY A 69 -12.32 11.94 2.71
CA GLY A 69 -11.38 12.76 1.94
C GLY A 69 -9.95 12.73 2.49
N VAL A 70 -9.80 12.93 3.80
CA VAL A 70 -8.49 12.93 4.47
C VAL A 70 -7.82 11.56 4.38
N THR A 71 -8.56 10.47 4.62
CA THR A 71 -8.01 9.11 4.51
C THR A 71 -7.59 8.78 3.07
N GLY A 72 -8.32 9.25 2.06
CA GLY A 72 -7.91 9.16 0.66
C GLY A 72 -6.57 9.86 0.38
N VAL A 73 -6.39 11.09 0.86
CA VAL A 73 -5.13 11.86 0.72
C VAL A 73 -3.98 11.18 1.45
N VAL A 74 -4.19 10.78 2.71
CA VAL A 74 -3.16 10.12 3.52
C VAL A 74 -2.76 8.78 2.91
N SER A 75 -3.71 8.03 2.34
CA SER A 75 -3.43 6.78 1.63
C SER A 75 -2.48 6.97 0.45
N ILE A 76 -2.72 7.98 -0.39
CA ILE A 76 -1.83 8.31 -1.52
C ILE A 76 -0.46 8.79 -1.03
N LEU A 77 -0.43 9.60 0.03
CA LEU A 77 0.82 10.10 0.59
C LEU A 77 1.69 8.96 1.14
N LEU A 78 1.08 8.00 1.84
CA LEU A 78 1.78 6.80 2.32
C LEU A 78 2.25 5.89 1.17
N ASP A 79 1.49 5.81 0.08
CA ASP A 79 1.92 5.13 -1.14
C ASP A 79 3.20 5.75 -1.74
N TYR A 80 3.26 7.09 -1.79
CA TYR A 80 4.46 7.80 -2.23
C TYR A 80 5.65 7.60 -1.30
N ILE A 81 5.45 7.70 0.01
CA ILE A 81 6.52 7.45 1.00
C ILE A 81 7.08 6.03 0.83
N GLN A 82 6.19 5.04 0.66
CA GLN A 82 6.58 3.65 0.44
C GLN A 82 7.36 3.49 -0.88
N TYR A 83 6.93 4.15 -1.95
CA TYR A 83 7.63 4.14 -3.25
C TYR A 83 9.06 4.70 -3.11
N VAL A 84 9.22 5.85 -2.46
CA VAL A 84 10.52 6.49 -2.24
C VAL A 84 11.42 5.62 -1.35
N ALA A 85 10.87 5.04 -0.28
CA ALA A 85 11.62 4.17 0.63
C ALA A 85 12.09 2.88 -0.08
N ASN A 86 11.25 2.29 -0.93
CA ASN A 86 11.62 1.13 -1.75
C ASN A 86 12.69 1.49 -2.80
N PHE A 87 12.60 2.67 -3.42
CA PHE A 87 13.63 3.12 -4.36
C PHE A 87 14.98 3.29 -3.66
N ALA A 88 15.00 3.93 -2.49
CA ALA A 88 16.21 4.11 -1.69
C ALA A 88 16.80 2.78 -1.20
N SER A 89 15.97 1.79 -0.85
CA SER A 89 16.46 0.47 -0.42
C SER A 89 17.03 -0.36 -1.57
N VAL A 90 16.50 -0.21 -2.79
CA VAL A 90 17.06 -0.83 -4.00
C VAL A 90 18.39 -0.17 -4.38
N ASP A 91 18.47 1.16 -4.37
CA ASP A 91 19.73 1.89 -4.66
C ASP A 91 20.84 1.54 -3.65
N ALA A 92 20.51 1.43 -2.37
CA ALA A 92 21.46 1.00 -1.34
C ALA A 92 21.92 -0.46 -1.51
N ALA A 93 21.06 -1.35 -2.00
CA ALA A 93 21.39 -2.75 -2.24
C ALA A 93 22.30 -2.95 -3.48
N LEU A 94 22.10 -2.14 -4.52
CA LEU A 94 22.92 -2.17 -5.75
C LEU A 94 24.35 -1.66 -5.54
N LYS A 95 24.59 -0.86 -4.49
CA LYS A 95 25.92 -0.34 -4.12
C LYS A 95 26.76 -1.29 -3.27
N LYS A 96 26.27 -2.50 -2.94
CA LYS A 96 26.98 -3.49 -2.09
C LYS A 96 27.37 -4.74 -2.88
N ASP A 97 28.62 -5.18 -2.76
CA ASP A 97 29.19 -6.39 -3.41
C ASP A 97 28.44 -7.70 -3.11
N ASN A 98 27.73 -7.78 -1.99
CA ASN A 98 27.01 -8.99 -1.58
C ASN A 98 25.53 -9.03 -2.05
N LEU A 99 25.01 -7.96 -2.65
CA LEU A 99 23.61 -7.84 -3.13
C LEU A 99 22.54 -8.31 -2.10
N LYS A 100 22.88 -8.33 -0.80
CA LYS A 100 21.98 -8.76 0.28
C LYS A 100 21.23 -7.54 0.82
N TYR A 101 19.90 -7.65 0.84
CA TYR A 101 19.06 -6.68 1.54
C TYR A 101 19.44 -6.64 3.03
N GLU A 102 19.81 -5.47 3.51
CA GLU A 102 20.02 -5.23 4.93
C GLU A 102 18.64 -5.03 5.57
N LYS A 103 18.11 -6.09 6.18
CA LYS A 103 16.81 -6.07 6.89
C LYS A 103 16.79 -5.09 8.06
N GLU A 104 17.95 -4.66 8.53
CA GLU A 104 18.10 -3.65 9.59
C GLU A 104 18.19 -2.20 9.08
N SER A 105 18.24 -1.98 7.76
CA SER A 105 18.30 -0.61 7.24
C SER A 105 17.03 0.18 7.57
N CYS A 106 17.21 1.43 8.01
CA CYS A 106 16.13 2.35 8.35
C CYS A 106 15.10 2.49 7.20
N SER A 107 15.57 2.43 5.95
CA SER A 107 14.73 2.46 4.74
C SER A 107 13.78 1.25 4.65
N TYR A 108 14.23 0.05 5.03
CA TYR A 108 13.39 -1.16 5.01
C TYR A 108 12.30 -1.11 6.09
N ARG A 109 12.64 -0.65 7.31
CA ARG A 109 11.66 -0.44 8.38
C ARG A 109 10.62 0.62 8.03
N THR A 110 11.06 1.73 7.42
CA THR A 110 10.17 2.81 7.00
C THR A 110 9.21 2.34 5.90
N ALA A 111 9.70 1.57 4.93
CA ALA A 111 8.87 0.97 3.89
C ALA A 111 7.82 0.00 4.48
N GLU A 112 8.20 -0.86 5.43
CA GLU A 112 7.29 -1.82 6.07
C GLU A 112 6.22 -1.13 6.94
N LEU A 113 6.61 -0.09 7.70
CA LEU A 113 5.67 0.74 8.46
C LEU A 113 4.70 1.47 7.52
N ALA A 114 5.20 2.11 6.46
CA ALA A 114 4.37 2.78 5.47
C ALA A 114 3.40 1.79 4.82
N PHE A 115 3.83 0.56 4.52
CA PHE A 115 3.00 -0.49 3.94
C PHE A 115 1.83 -0.89 4.86
N LYS A 116 2.11 -1.13 6.14
CA LYS A 116 1.08 -1.47 7.14
C LYS A 116 0.09 -0.33 7.31
N TRP A 117 0.58 0.89 7.53
CA TRP A 117 -0.26 2.06 7.76
C TRP A 117 -1.14 2.37 6.56
N LYS A 118 -0.57 2.34 5.35
CA LYS A 118 -1.30 2.55 4.11
C LYS A 118 -2.49 1.62 3.97
N ARG A 119 -2.29 0.32 4.24
CA ARG A 119 -3.38 -0.67 4.18
C ARG A 119 -4.50 -0.32 5.16
N HIS A 120 -4.15 -0.02 6.42
CA HIS A 120 -5.14 0.34 7.44
C HIS A 120 -5.89 1.62 7.08
N VAL A 121 -5.19 2.69 6.70
CA VAL A 121 -5.82 3.97 6.34
C VAL A 121 -6.78 3.80 5.16
N THR A 122 -6.37 3.05 4.14
CA THR A 122 -7.21 2.83 2.94
C THR A 122 -8.47 2.02 3.27
N THR A 123 -8.33 0.94 4.05
CA THR A 123 -9.49 0.14 4.48
C THR A 123 -10.43 0.93 5.38
N ILE A 124 -9.89 1.71 6.32
CA ILE A 124 -10.68 2.56 7.21
C ILE A 124 -11.43 3.64 6.41
N GLY A 125 -10.77 4.27 5.43
CA GLY A 125 -11.42 5.25 4.54
C GLY A 125 -12.54 4.65 3.69
N ALA A 126 -12.33 3.44 3.15
CA ALA A 126 -13.38 2.72 2.41
C ALA A 126 -14.57 2.34 3.30
N LEU A 127 -14.32 1.86 4.52
CA LEU A 127 -15.40 1.56 5.48
C LEU A 127 -16.17 2.82 5.90
N ALA A 128 -15.47 3.95 6.09
CA ALA A 128 -16.11 5.22 6.39
C ALA A 128 -17.01 5.69 5.24
N LEU A 129 -16.61 5.46 3.98
CA LEU A 129 -17.45 5.75 2.83
C LEU A 129 -18.69 4.85 2.79
N ILE A 130 -18.54 3.54 3.04
CA ILE A 130 -19.69 2.62 3.11
C ILE A 130 -20.65 3.06 4.22
N ALA A 131 -20.14 3.39 5.41
CA ALA A 131 -20.95 3.90 6.51
C ALA A 131 -21.67 5.19 6.12
N LEU A 132 -20.98 6.14 5.48
CA LEU A 132 -21.59 7.37 4.99
C LEU A 132 -22.77 7.09 4.05
N VAL A 133 -22.59 6.19 3.07
CA VAL A 133 -23.67 5.79 2.14
C VAL A 133 -24.85 5.12 2.84
N LEU A 134 -24.60 4.33 3.90
CA LEU A 134 -25.68 3.69 4.67
C LEU A 134 -26.46 4.67 5.56
N PHE A 135 -25.83 5.78 5.96
CA PHE A 135 -26.43 6.78 6.84
C PHE A 135 -26.99 8.01 6.11
N THR A 136 -26.75 8.14 4.80
CA THR A 136 -27.34 9.17 3.92
C THR A 136 -28.55 8.64 3.18
#